data_AF-A0A4Y9VV77-F1
#
_entry.id   AF-A0A4Y9VV77-F1
#
_cell.length_a   1.000
_cell.length_b   1.000
_cell.length_c   1.000
_cell.angle_alpha   90.00
_cell.angle_beta   90.00
_cell.angle_gamma   90.00
#
_symmetry.space_group_name_H-M   'P 1'
#
loop_
_entity.id
_entity.type
_entity.pdbx_description
1 polymer ?
#
loop_
_entity_poly.entity_id
_entity_poly.type
_entity_poly.pdbx_seq_one_letter_code
_entity_poly.pdbx_strand_id
1 'polypeptide(L)'
;MAEELRKPIIVKKIKKGGGGHHGGAWKIAYADFVTAMMAFFLLMWLLGSTSKAQKEGIAEYFKTPLKVALMGGDSVGASDTLIKGGGGKDMTKKQGQVKPVDGPPGKQKAVDIKDAKAALEKAEAEKLELLKEKLEKTIEDSPTLSKFKKQLLIDITTEGLRIQIVDEQNRPMFESAKAEMQPYAKQILKEIGQMLNGVTNKISLSGHTDAAPYSSGEKGYSNWELSSDRANASRRELIAGGMDEAKLLRVVGLSSVSLFDKDDPLNPINRRISIIVMNKQAELDALKDDGEAELQSNADHAAMDNVLNKSN
;
A
#
# COMPACT_ATOMS: atom_id res chain seq x y z
N MET A 1 -43.91 82.13 -22.70
CA MET A 1 -44.40 81.29 -23.81
C MET A 1 -43.59 81.70 -25.04
N ALA A 2 -42.81 80.89 -25.74
CA ALA A 2 -42.80 79.45 -25.94
C ALA A 2 -41.37 78.87 -25.82
N GLU A 3 -41.30 77.59 -25.46
CA GLU A 3 -40.07 76.79 -25.30
C GLU A 3 -39.32 76.64 -26.64
N GLU A 4 -38.06 77.09 -26.71
CA GLU A 4 -37.13 76.61 -27.72
C GLU A 4 -36.60 75.23 -27.29
N LEU A 5 -37.14 74.20 -27.95
CA LEU A 5 -36.72 72.81 -27.84
C LEU A 5 -35.25 72.65 -28.27
N ARG A 6 -34.33 72.69 -27.30
CA ARG A 6 -32.91 72.30 -27.50
C ARG A 6 -32.86 70.81 -27.82
N LYS A 7 -32.78 70.48 -29.12
CA LYS A 7 -32.64 69.10 -29.60
C LYS A 7 -31.35 68.50 -29.03
N PRO A 8 -31.38 67.33 -28.38
CA PRO A 8 -30.17 66.72 -27.82
C PRO A 8 -29.20 66.32 -28.93
N ILE A 9 -27.96 66.80 -28.84
CA ILE A 9 -26.89 66.39 -29.75
C ILE A 9 -26.46 64.98 -29.36
N ILE A 10 -26.90 63.98 -30.14
CA ILE A 10 -26.47 62.59 -29.96
C ILE A 10 -25.15 62.40 -30.71
N VAL A 11 -24.03 62.43 -29.97
CA VAL A 11 -22.73 62.06 -30.52
C VAL A 11 -22.63 60.54 -30.60
N LYS A 12 -22.93 59.95 -31.76
CA LYS A 12 -22.65 58.54 -32.02
C LYS A 12 -21.14 58.35 -32.21
N LYS A 13 -20.43 58.02 -31.12
CA LYS A 13 -19.02 57.62 -31.19
C LYS A 13 -18.94 56.23 -31.85
N ILE A 14 -18.76 56.21 -33.16
CA ILE A 14 -18.42 54.96 -33.86
C ILE A 14 -16.96 54.66 -33.48
N LYS A 15 -16.74 53.72 -32.56
CA LYS A 15 -15.43 53.07 -32.47
C LYS A 15 -15.22 52.31 -33.77
N LYS A 16 -14.59 52.94 -34.77
CA LYS A 16 -13.82 52.21 -35.78
C LYS A 16 -12.57 51.69 -35.07
N GLY A 17 -12.76 50.69 -34.21
CA GLY A 17 -11.68 49.84 -33.76
C GLY A 17 -11.27 49.02 -34.97
N GLY A 18 -10.08 49.34 -35.50
CA GLY A 18 -9.51 48.68 -36.66
C GLY A 18 -9.51 47.17 -36.51
N GLY A 19 -9.63 46.48 -37.65
CA GLY A 19 -9.76 45.04 -37.75
C GLY A 19 -8.78 44.29 -36.84
N GLY A 20 -9.31 43.72 -35.77
CA GLY A 20 -8.58 42.85 -34.87
C GLY A 20 -8.67 41.41 -35.35
N HIS A 21 -7.63 40.95 -36.04
CA HIS A 21 -7.12 39.57 -35.97
C HIS A 21 -8.10 38.39 -36.19
N HIS A 22 -8.91 38.38 -37.25
CA HIS A 22 -9.61 37.13 -37.67
C HIS A 22 -8.79 36.20 -38.59
N GLY A 23 -7.49 36.46 -38.77
CA GLY A 23 -6.60 35.63 -39.60
C GLY A 23 -5.59 34.75 -38.83
N GLY A 24 -5.68 34.68 -37.50
CA GLY A 24 -4.70 33.98 -36.65
C GLY A 24 -5.13 32.62 -36.12
N ALA A 25 -6.43 32.34 -36.04
CA ALA A 25 -6.94 31.11 -35.42
C ALA A 25 -6.50 29.84 -36.16
N TRP A 26 -6.46 29.87 -37.49
CA TRP A 26 -5.97 28.74 -38.30
C TRP A 26 -4.46 28.50 -38.10
N LYS A 27 -3.68 29.55 -37.79
CA LYS A 27 -2.24 29.42 -37.49
C LYS A 27 -2.01 28.77 -36.14
N ILE A 28 -2.91 28.96 -35.18
CA ILE A 28 -2.86 28.30 -33.87
C ILE A 28 -3.17 26.80 -34.05
N ALA A 29 -4.21 26.46 -34.81
CA ALA A 29 -4.53 25.06 -35.13
C ALA A 29 -3.42 24.38 -35.94
N TYR A 30 -2.79 25.09 -36.88
CA TYR A 30 -1.64 24.60 -37.63
C TYR A 30 -0.40 24.42 -36.75
N ALA A 31 -0.13 25.37 -35.84
CA ALA A 31 0.98 25.27 -34.90
C ALA A 31 0.80 24.07 -33.96
N ASP A 32 -0.41 23.87 -33.44
CA ASP A 32 -0.75 22.73 -32.57
C ASP A 32 -0.55 21.39 -33.28
N PHE A 33 -1.01 21.29 -34.54
CA PHE A 33 -0.80 20.12 -35.37
C PHE A 33 0.69 19.82 -35.61
N VAL A 34 1.49 20.84 -35.94
CA VAL A 34 2.94 20.68 -36.13
C VAL A 34 3.63 20.28 -34.82
N THR A 35 3.22 20.82 -33.67
CA THR A 35 3.78 20.41 -32.37
C THR A 35 3.41 18.99 -31.98
N ALA A 36 2.18 18.53 -32.29
CA ALA A 36 1.78 17.15 -32.08
C ALA A 36 2.59 16.18 -32.96
N MET A 37 2.80 16.54 -34.23
CA MET A 37 3.65 15.75 -35.14
C MET A 37 5.12 15.75 -34.71
N MET A 38 5.64 16.87 -34.22
CA MET A 38 6.99 16.97 -33.68
C MET A 38 7.16 16.08 -32.44
N ALA A 39 6.22 16.12 -31.50
CA ALA A 39 6.25 15.28 -30.30
C ALA A 39 6.18 13.79 -30.66
N PHE A 40 5.30 13.42 -31.60
CA PHE A 40 5.22 12.06 -32.11
C PHE A 40 6.51 11.61 -32.80
N PHE A 41 7.14 12.50 -33.58
CA PHE A 41 8.42 12.23 -34.23
C PHE A 41 9.55 12.04 -33.21
N LEU A 42 9.65 12.89 -32.19
CA LEU A 42 10.65 12.75 -31.12
C LEU A 42 10.46 11.44 -30.35
N LEU A 43 9.21 11.04 -30.09
CA LEU A 43 8.89 9.76 -29.46
C LEU A 43 9.32 8.57 -30.34
N MET A 44 8.98 8.60 -31.64
CA MET A 44 9.41 7.56 -32.58
C MET A 44 10.93 7.54 -32.78
N TRP A 45 11.59 8.70 -32.72
CA TRP A 45 13.04 8.83 -32.82
C TRP A 45 13.74 8.26 -31.58
N LEU A 46 13.23 8.54 -30.38
CA LEU A 46 13.70 7.94 -29.14
C LEU A 46 13.56 6.42 -29.19
N LEU A 47 12.42 5.90 -29.62
CA LEU A 47 12.25 4.46 -29.84
C LEU A 47 13.20 3.94 -30.92
N GLY A 48 13.45 4.66 -32.02
CA GLY A 48 14.40 4.25 -33.05
C GLY A 48 15.85 4.10 -32.56
N SER A 49 16.29 5.02 -31.68
CA SER A 49 17.64 5.02 -31.09
C SER A 49 17.82 4.06 -29.90
N THR A 50 16.72 3.58 -29.33
CA THR A 50 16.72 2.69 -28.16
C THR A 50 16.96 1.24 -28.61
N SER A 51 17.90 0.55 -27.95
CA SER A 51 18.17 -0.86 -28.24
C SER A 51 16.95 -1.74 -27.97
N LYS A 52 16.85 -2.90 -28.65
CA LYS A 52 15.74 -3.85 -28.44
C LYS A 52 15.60 -4.26 -26.96
N ALA A 53 16.73 -4.43 -26.28
CA ALA A 53 16.79 -4.73 -24.85
C ALA A 53 16.22 -3.61 -23.95
N GLN A 54 16.48 -2.34 -24.27
CA GLN A 54 15.92 -1.21 -23.53
C GLN A 54 14.41 -1.04 -23.78
N LYS A 55 13.93 -1.29 -25.00
CA LYS A 55 12.48 -1.29 -25.30
C LYS A 55 11.74 -2.38 -24.53
N GLU A 56 12.31 -3.57 -24.46
CA GLU A 56 11.77 -4.68 -23.68
C GLU A 56 11.76 -4.35 -22.18
N GLY A 57 12.82 -3.74 -21.65
CA GLY A 57 12.87 -3.29 -20.26
C GLY A 57 11.82 -2.23 -19.90
N ILE A 58 11.61 -1.25 -20.79
CA ILE A 58 10.54 -0.24 -20.60
C ILE A 58 9.16 -0.88 -20.74
N ALA A 59 8.95 -1.79 -21.70
CA ALA A 59 7.67 -2.47 -21.86
C ALA A 59 7.32 -3.36 -20.66
N GLU A 60 8.31 -3.96 -20.02
CA GLU A 60 8.12 -4.80 -18.84
C GLU A 60 7.79 -3.99 -17.58
N TYR A 61 8.30 -2.75 -17.48
CA TYR A 61 7.91 -1.79 -16.44
C TYR A 61 6.40 -1.50 -16.47
N PHE A 62 5.83 -1.27 -17.65
CA PHE A 62 4.40 -0.98 -17.81
C PHE A 62 3.50 -2.23 -17.70
N LYS A 63 4.00 -3.41 -18.07
CA LYS A 63 3.24 -4.66 -17.99
C LYS A 63 3.22 -5.27 -16.58
N THR A 64 4.24 -5.01 -15.78
CA THR A 64 4.38 -5.59 -14.45
C THR A 64 4.91 -4.58 -13.43
N PRO A 65 4.11 -3.56 -13.07
CA PRO A 65 4.49 -2.63 -11.99
C PRO A 65 4.76 -3.39 -10.67
N LEU A 66 4.08 -4.54 -10.48
CA LEU A 66 4.30 -5.46 -9.36
C LEU A 66 5.76 -5.97 -9.29
N LYS A 67 6.44 -6.18 -10.42
CA LYS A 67 7.82 -6.73 -10.45
C LYS A 67 8.83 -5.76 -9.83
N VAL A 68 8.65 -4.46 -10.09
CA VAL A 68 9.49 -3.39 -9.56
C VAL A 68 9.18 -3.13 -8.09
N ALA A 69 7.89 -3.18 -7.70
CA ALA A 69 7.47 -3.05 -6.30
C ALA A 69 7.87 -4.25 -5.43
N LEU A 70 7.89 -5.48 -5.97
CA LEU A 70 8.32 -6.68 -5.24
C LEU A 70 9.85 -6.80 -5.08
N MET A 71 10.65 -6.29 -6.02
CA MET A 71 12.11 -6.48 -5.99
C MET A 71 12.89 -5.41 -5.22
N GLY A 72 12.27 -4.32 -4.78
CA GLY A 72 12.83 -3.41 -3.77
C GLY A 72 14.29 -3.01 -4.00
N GLY A 73 14.57 -2.24 -5.06
CA GLY A 73 15.89 -1.68 -5.29
C GLY A 73 16.15 -1.28 -6.74
N ASP A 74 16.85 -0.16 -6.93
CA ASP A 74 17.23 0.46 -8.20
C ASP A 74 17.62 -0.56 -9.28
N SER A 75 16.82 -0.69 -10.33
CA SER A 75 17.32 -0.87 -11.70
C SER A 75 16.15 -1.00 -12.69
N VAL A 76 15.77 0.13 -13.26
CA VAL A 76 15.33 0.19 -14.66
C VAL A 76 16.40 0.95 -15.42
N GLY A 77 17.60 0.37 -15.50
CA GLY A 77 18.72 0.94 -16.29
C GLY A 77 20.06 1.09 -15.58
N ALA A 78 20.18 0.74 -14.31
CA ALA A 78 21.48 0.71 -13.65
C ALA A 78 22.18 -0.61 -14.01
N SER A 79 23.19 -0.53 -14.87
CA SER A 79 24.21 -1.57 -15.00
C SER A 79 24.89 -1.72 -13.65
N ASP A 80 24.44 -2.69 -12.87
CA ASP A 80 25.05 -2.98 -11.58
C ASP A 80 26.30 -3.83 -11.78
N THR A 81 27.42 -3.15 -12.03
CA THR A 81 28.74 -3.67 -11.69
C THR A 81 29.02 -3.35 -10.22
N LEU A 82 28.31 -4.00 -9.30
CA LEU A 82 28.75 -4.07 -7.91
C LEU A 82 29.81 -5.17 -7.78
N ILE A 83 31.05 -4.72 -7.95
CA ILE A 83 32.25 -5.48 -7.63
C ILE A 83 32.26 -5.72 -6.10
N LYS A 84 32.00 -6.95 -5.68
CA LYS A 84 32.48 -7.48 -4.40
C LYS A 84 33.42 -8.66 -4.65
N GLY A 85 34.70 -8.34 -4.73
CA GLY A 85 35.82 -9.26 -4.53
C GLY A 85 36.24 -10.08 -5.76
N GLY A 86 37.44 -9.77 -6.28
CA GLY A 86 38.20 -10.66 -7.17
C GLY A 86 38.59 -10.01 -8.48
N GLY A 87 39.88 -9.68 -8.61
CA GLY A 87 40.43 -8.98 -9.76
C GLY A 87 40.31 -9.74 -11.08
N GLY A 88 40.14 -8.98 -12.17
CA GLY A 88 40.16 -9.47 -13.54
C GLY A 88 40.41 -8.30 -14.49
N LYS A 89 41.61 -8.28 -15.08
CA LYS A 89 42.08 -7.31 -16.06
C LYS A 89 41.22 -7.39 -17.32
N ASP A 90 40.49 -6.33 -17.66
CA ASP A 90 40.23 -5.95 -19.05
C ASP A 90 39.55 -4.57 -19.12
N MET A 91 40.31 -3.55 -19.52
CA MET A 91 39.84 -2.16 -19.67
C MET A 91 39.19 -1.88 -21.04
N THR A 92 38.89 -2.91 -21.83
CA THR A 92 38.45 -2.76 -23.24
C THR A 92 36.94 -2.91 -23.44
N LYS A 93 36.15 -3.12 -22.38
CA LYS A 93 34.69 -3.26 -22.52
C LYS A 93 34.00 -1.89 -22.54
N LYS A 94 33.62 -1.45 -23.74
CA LYS A 94 32.61 -0.40 -23.91
C LYS A 94 31.28 -0.89 -23.32
N GLN A 95 30.65 -0.05 -22.49
CA GLN A 95 29.29 -0.24 -21.99
C GLN A 95 28.34 -0.61 -23.14
N GLY A 96 27.59 -1.70 -22.98
CA GLY A 96 26.51 -2.09 -23.89
C GLY A 96 26.66 -3.44 -24.61
N GLN A 97 27.77 -4.17 -24.48
CA GLN A 97 27.88 -5.52 -25.04
C GLN A 97 27.51 -6.61 -24.02
N VAL A 98 26.27 -7.09 -24.12
CA VAL A 98 25.87 -8.38 -23.55
C VAL A 98 26.61 -9.47 -24.33
N LYS A 99 27.47 -10.24 -23.66
CA LYS A 99 28.08 -11.43 -24.26
C LYS A 99 26.96 -12.36 -24.74
N PRO A 100 26.95 -12.82 -26.00
CA PRO A 100 26.15 -13.96 -26.39
C PRO A 100 26.62 -15.14 -25.54
N VAL A 101 25.71 -15.77 -24.81
CA VAL A 101 25.94 -17.09 -24.25
C VAL A 101 25.95 -18.03 -25.45
N ASP A 102 27.12 -18.60 -25.76
CA ASP A 102 27.28 -19.63 -26.78
C ASP A 102 26.56 -20.91 -26.31
N GLY A 103 25.27 -20.97 -26.64
CA GLY A 103 24.39 -22.12 -26.50
C GLY A 103 23.39 -22.11 -27.66
N PRO A 104 22.89 -23.27 -28.10
CA PRO A 104 22.09 -23.38 -29.32
C PRO A 104 20.88 -22.43 -29.29
N PRO A 105 20.50 -21.84 -30.44
CA PRO A 105 19.53 -20.75 -30.50
C PRO A 105 18.13 -21.28 -30.20
N GLY A 106 17.67 -21.07 -28.96
CA GLY A 106 16.32 -21.41 -28.53
C GLY A 106 16.27 -21.75 -27.07
N LYS A 107 15.46 -21.00 -26.32
CA LYS A 107 15.24 -21.02 -24.86
C LYS A 107 16.18 -20.11 -24.07
N GLN A 108 15.99 -18.80 -24.27
CA GLN A 108 15.97 -17.91 -23.10
C GLN A 108 14.93 -18.51 -22.15
N LYS A 109 15.38 -19.18 -21.08
CA LYS A 109 14.49 -19.56 -19.99
C LYS A 109 13.99 -18.25 -19.41
N ALA A 110 12.81 -17.82 -19.84
CA ALA A 110 11.97 -16.98 -19.03
C ALA A 110 11.93 -17.67 -17.66
N VAL A 111 12.51 -17.05 -16.63
CA VAL A 111 12.25 -17.49 -15.27
C VAL A 111 10.75 -17.34 -15.13
N ASP A 112 10.05 -18.48 -15.07
CA ASP A 112 8.60 -18.48 -14.99
C ASP A 112 8.23 -17.67 -13.74
N ILE A 113 7.47 -16.59 -13.92
CA ILE A 113 7.15 -15.63 -12.83
C ILE A 113 6.51 -16.38 -11.65
N LYS A 114 5.83 -17.50 -11.94
CA LYS A 114 5.27 -18.41 -10.95
C LYS A 114 6.33 -19.11 -10.11
N ASP A 115 7.43 -19.56 -10.71
CA ASP A 115 8.52 -20.25 -10.00
C ASP A 115 9.30 -19.27 -9.12
N ALA A 116 9.52 -18.04 -9.59
CA ALA A 116 10.13 -16.99 -8.79
C ALA A 116 9.25 -16.57 -7.60
N LYS A 117 7.93 -16.45 -7.82
CA LYS A 117 6.97 -16.15 -6.74
C LYS A 117 6.94 -17.26 -5.70
N ALA A 118 6.85 -18.52 -6.12
CA ALA A 118 6.83 -19.68 -5.24
C ALA A 118 8.14 -19.80 -4.41
N ALA A 119 9.29 -19.52 -5.02
CA ALA A 119 10.58 -19.51 -4.31
C ALA A 119 10.64 -18.41 -3.24
N LEU A 120 10.11 -17.22 -3.54
CA LEU A 120 10.05 -16.11 -2.58
C LEU A 120 9.11 -16.42 -1.42
N GLU A 121 7.90 -16.92 -1.71
CA GLU A 121 6.91 -17.31 -0.69
C GLU A 121 7.49 -18.38 0.25
N LYS A 122 8.21 -19.37 -0.28
CA LYS A 122 8.88 -20.38 0.53
C LYS A 122 9.97 -19.79 1.42
N ALA A 123 10.84 -18.93 0.87
CA ALA A 123 11.89 -18.29 1.65
C ALA A 123 11.33 -17.36 2.75
N GLU A 124 10.18 -16.73 2.50
CA GLU A 124 9.50 -15.92 3.51
C GLU A 124 8.83 -16.79 4.59
N ALA A 125 8.18 -17.89 4.22
CA ALA A 125 7.63 -18.84 5.17
C ALA A 125 8.71 -19.39 6.12
N GLU A 126 9.89 -19.73 5.60
CA GLU A 126 11.04 -20.17 6.41
C GLU A 126 11.49 -19.06 7.40
N LYS A 127 11.50 -17.79 6.98
CA LYS A 127 11.81 -16.67 7.89
C LYS A 127 10.76 -16.47 8.98
N LEU A 128 9.48 -16.64 8.64
CA LEU A 128 8.39 -16.53 9.62
C LEU A 128 8.40 -17.68 10.62
N GLU A 129 8.76 -18.90 10.21
CA GLU A 129 8.98 -20.01 11.14
C GLU A 129 10.15 -19.75 12.09
N LEU A 130 11.29 -19.27 11.57
CA LEU A 130 12.41 -18.89 12.43
C LEU A 130 12.05 -17.77 13.42
N LEU A 131 11.22 -16.82 12.98
CA LEU A 131 10.71 -15.77 13.86
C LEU A 131 9.78 -16.34 14.94
N LYS A 132 8.89 -17.26 14.57
CA LYS A 132 8.00 -17.96 15.50
C LYS A 132 8.78 -18.69 16.57
N GLU A 133 9.73 -19.54 16.19
CA GLU A 133 10.57 -20.29 17.14
C GLU A 133 11.33 -19.35 18.08
N LYS A 134 11.87 -18.25 17.53
CA LYS A 134 12.56 -17.24 18.33
C LYS A 134 11.62 -16.55 19.34
N LEU A 135 10.39 -16.23 18.93
CA LEU A 135 9.38 -15.63 19.80
C LEU A 135 8.96 -16.59 20.91
N GLU A 136 8.65 -17.84 20.56
CA GLU A 136 8.28 -18.88 21.53
C GLU A 136 9.39 -19.08 22.56
N LYS A 137 10.64 -19.20 22.10
CA LYS A 137 11.80 -19.31 22.99
C LYS A 137 11.96 -18.09 23.90
N THR A 138 11.81 -16.88 23.37
CA THR A 138 11.96 -15.66 24.17
C THR A 138 10.83 -15.52 25.21
N ILE A 139 9.62 -15.98 24.87
CA ILE A 139 8.48 -16.03 25.81
C ILE A 139 8.75 -17.01 26.94
N GLU A 140 9.38 -18.16 26.64
CA GLU A 140 9.78 -19.14 27.65
C GLU A 140 10.92 -18.65 28.55
N ASP A 141 11.92 -17.99 27.95
CA ASP A 141 13.10 -17.49 28.65
C ASP A 141 12.79 -16.23 29.50
N SER A 142 11.78 -15.43 29.11
CA SER A 142 11.38 -14.23 29.87
C SER A 142 10.61 -14.62 31.15
N PRO A 143 11.10 -14.25 32.34
CA PRO A 143 10.39 -14.46 33.60
C PRO A 143 9.04 -13.73 33.67
N THR A 144 8.87 -12.68 32.85
CA THR A 144 7.62 -11.95 32.71
C THR A 144 6.66 -12.71 31.81
N LEU A 145 7.06 -12.98 30.56
CA LEU A 145 6.15 -13.52 29.53
C LEU A 145 5.73 -14.96 29.78
N SER A 146 6.61 -15.77 30.39
CA SER A 146 6.33 -17.16 30.74
C SER A 146 5.08 -17.32 31.60
N LYS A 147 4.78 -16.34 32.47
CA LYS A 147 3.56 -16.29 33.30
C LYS A 147 2.28 -16.05 32.51
N PHE A 148 2.40 -15.61 31.26
CA PHE A 148 1.31 -15.30 30.34
C PHE A 148 1.31 -16.20 29.11
N LYS A 149 2.12 -17.27 29.08
CA LYS A 149 2.21 -18.22 27.96
C LYS A 149 0.86 -18.74 27.49
N LYS A 150 -0.09 -18.97 28.41
CA LYS A 150 -1.46 -19.42 28.07
C LYS A 150 -2.30 -18.36 27.35
N GLN A 151 -2.00 -17.08 27.54
CA GLN A 151 -2.69 -15.96 26.90
C GLN A 151 -2.05 -15.55 25.58
N LEU A 152 -0.84 -16.04 25.28
CA LEU A 152 -0.09 -15.75 24.06
C LEU A 152 -0.22 -16.93 23.10
N LEU A 153 -1.05 -16.77 22.07
CA LEU A 153 -1.23 -17.75 21.02
C LEU A 153 -0.45 -17.29 19.79
N ILE A 154 0.45 -18.14 19.28
CA ILE A 154 1.27 -17.82 18.12
C ILE A 154 1.02 -18.88 17.04
N ASP A 155 0.61 -18.43 15.86
CA ASP A 155 0.28 -19.31 14.76
C ASP A 155 0.65 -18.69 13.39
N ILE A 156 0.99 -19.53 12.43
CA ILE A 156 1.26 -19.09 11.06
C ILE A 156 -0.03 -19.16 10.26
N THR A 157 -0.34 -18.07 9.60
CA THR A 157 -1.53 -17.87 8.79
C THR A 157 -1.15 -17.58 7.34
N THR A 158 -2.14 -17.53 6.47
CA THR A 158 -1.94 -17.12 5.06
C THR A 158 -1.45 -15.69 4.90
N GLU A 159 -1.71 -14.82 5.89
CA GLU A 159 -1.26 -13.42 5.88
C GLU A 159 0.13 -13.24 6.49
N GLY A 160 0.64 -14.24 7.22
CA GLY A 160 1.95 -14.19 7.88
C GLY A 160 1.91 -14.77 9.29
N LEU A 161 2.82 -14.31 10.16
CA LEU A 161 2.89 -14.78 11.55
C LEU A 161 1.92 -13.98 12.42
N ARG A 162 0.96 -14.67 13.05
CA ARG A 162 -0.05 -14.08 13.92
C ARG A 162 0.30 -14.35 15.39
N ILE A 163 0.26 -13.28 16.17
CA ILE A 163 0.43 -13.28 17.63
C ILE A 163 -0.87 -12.76 18.21
N GLN A 164 -1.58 -13.59 18.97
CA GLN A 164 -2.82 -13.22 19.65
C GLN A 164 -2.58 -13.16 21.15
N ILE A 165 -3.07 -12.09 21.76
CA ILE A 165 -3.06 -11.90 23.20
C ILE A 165 -4.53 -11.94 23.63
N VAL A 166 -4.92 -12.99 24.34
CA VAL A 166 -6.31 -13.25 24.73
C VAL A 166 -6.56 -12.90 26.20
N ASP A 167 -7.75 -12.37 26.48
CA ASP A 167 -8.20 -12.19 27.86
C ASP A 167 -8.53 -13.54 28.51
N GLU A 168 -8.27 -13.61 29.81
CA GLU A 168 -8.77 -14.69 30.67
C GLU A 168 -9.69 -14.08 31.73
N GLN A 169 -10.67 -14.85 32.21
CA GLN A 169 -11.72 -14.35 33.11
C GLN A 169 -11.17 -13.68 34.39
N ASN A 170 -10.03 -14.17 34.90
CA ASN A 170 -9.36 -13.63 36.09
C ASN A 170 -8.17 -12.70 35.76
N ARG A 171 -7.91 -12.43 34.48
CA ARG A 171 -6.75 -11.65 34.03
C ARG A 171 -7.05 -10.92 32.69
N PRO A 172 -7.93 -9.92 32.69
CA PRO A 172 -8.31 -9.17 31.50
C PRO A 172 -7.24 -8.13 31.10
N MET A 173 -6.79 -8.10 29.85
CA MET A 173 -5.77 -7.14 29.38
C MET A 173 -6.19 -5.68 29.54
N PHE A 174 -7.50 -5.42 29.48
CA PHE A 174 -8.08 -4.10 29.58
C PHE A 174 -9.05 -4.03 30.74
N GLU A 175 -9.22 -2.83 31.27
CA GLU A 175 -10.33 -2.53 32.17
C GLU A 175 -11.68 -2.82 31.49
N SER A 176 -12.66 -3.24 32.29
CA SER A 176 -13.99 -3.59 31.79
C SER A 176 -14.62 -2.40 31.08
N ALA A 177 -15.13 -2.63 29.86
CA ALA A 177 -15.73 -1.62 28.98
C ALA A 177 -14.83 -0.39 28.69
N LYS A 178 -13.51 -0.52 28.86
CA LYS A 178 -12.54 0.55 28.61
C LYS A 178 -11.39 0.09 27.72
N ALA A 179 -10.72 1.06 27.10
CA ALA A 179 -9.48 0.86 26.35
C ALA A 179 -8.22 1.07 27.20
N GLU A 180 -8.38 1.28 28.51
CA GLU A 180 -7.27 1.38 29.44
C GLU A 180 -6.69 0.00 29.73
N MET A 181 -5.39 -0.14 29.48
CA MET A 181 -4.67 -1.41 29.55
C MET A 181 -4.08 -1.65 30.94
N GLN A 182 -4.17 -2.89 31.41
CA GLN A 182 -3.56 -3.33 32.66
C GLN A 182 -2.02 -3.24 32.61
N PRO A 183 -1.35 -2.99 33.74
CA PRO A 183 0.12 -2.87 33.79
C PRO A 183 0.88 -4.06 33.19
N TYR A 184 0.40 -5.29 33.42
CA TYR A 184 1.06 -6.47 32.87
C TYR A 184 0.89 -6.59 31.36
N ALA A 185 -0.27 -6.21 30.81
CA ALA A 185 -0.52 -6.25 29.37
C ALA A 185 0.36 -5.21 28.65
N LYS A 186 0.57 -4.03 29.26
CA LYS A 186 1.55 -3.05 28.78
C LYS A 186 2.95 -3.65 28.72
N GLN A 187 3.36 -4.39 29.76
CA GLN A 187 4.68 -5.02 29.79
C GLN A 187 4.84 -6.09 28.70
N ILE A 188 3.82 -6.94 28.50
CA ILE A 188 3.81 -7.95 27.43
C ILE A 188 4.03 -7.28 26.06
N LEU A 189 3.26 -6.24 25.75
CA LEU A 189 3.37 -5.54 24.47
C LEU A 189 4.71 -4.82 24.30
N LYS A 190 5.28 -4.28 25.38
CA LYS A 190 6.61 -3.65 25.30
C LYS A 190 7.69 -4.65 24.93
N GLU A 191 7.69 -5.82 25.58
CA GLU A 191 8.65 -6.90 25.27
C GLU A 191 8.44 -7.43 23.85
N ILE A 192 7.18 -7.61 23.41
CA ILE A 192 6.86 -8.00 22.02
C ILE A 192 7.34 -6.93 21.02
N GLY A 193 7.11 -5.66 21.30
CA GLY A 193 7.48 -4.54 20.42
C GLY A 193 8.96 -4.54 20.05
N GLN A 194 9.83 -4.77 21.03
CA GLN A 194 11.28 -4.88 20.79
C GLN A 194 11.63 -6.08 19.90
N MET A 195 10.98 -7.24 20.12
CA MET A 195 11.23 -8.45 19.33
C MET A 195 10.82 -8.29 17.87
N LEU A 196 9.73 -7.56 17.62
CA LEU A 196 9.23 -7.33 16.27
C LEU A 196 10.24 -6.59 15.39
N ASN A 197 11.16 -5.79 15.94
CA ASN A 197 12.20 -5.12 15.15
C ASN A 197 13.24 -6.07 14.51
N GLY A 198 13.25 -7.35 14.90
CA GLY A 198 14.17 -8.34 14.33
C GLY A 198 13.89 -8.70 12.86
N VAL A 199 12.76 -8.27 12.30
CA VAL A 199 12.37 -8.50 10.90
C VAL A 199 12.00 -7.20 10.21
N THR A 200 12.02 -7.16 8.88
CA THR A 200 11.65 -5.97 8.09
C THR A 200 10.16 -5.90 7.75
N ASN A 201 9.42 -6.97 8.03
CA ASN A 201 8.00 -7.11 7.71
C ASN A 201 7.14 -6.04 8.38
N LYS A 202 6.11 -5.59 7.66
CA LYS A 202 5.09 -4.68 8.17
C LYS A 202 4.11 -5.40 9.10
N ILE A 203 3.41 -4.63 9.92
CA ILE A 203 2.54 -5.14 10.98
C ILE A 203 1.12 -4.62 10.78
N SER A 204 0.15 -5.52 10.85
CA SER A 204 -1.27 -5.20 10.99
C SER A 204 -1.71 -5.49 12.42
N LEU A 205 -2.44 -4.57 13.04
CA LEU A 205 -2.92 -4.70 14.41
C LEU A 205 -4.45 -4.68 14.44
N SER A 206 -5.05 -5.68 15.05
CA SER A 206 -6.51 -5.82 15.12
C SER A 206 -6.99 -5.98 16.55
N GLY A 207 -8.05 -5.28 16.90
CA GLY A 207 -8.76 -5.43 18.18
C GLY A 207 -10.06 -6.18 18.01
N HIS A 208 -10.34 -7.08 18.96
CA HIS A 208 -11.57 -7.87 19.00
C HIS A 208 -12.22 -7.75 20.38
N THR A 209 -13.55 -7.76 20.40
CA THR A 209 -14.37 -7.77 21.61
C THR A 209 -15.31 -8.99 21.60
N ASP A 210 -15.88 -9.30 22.75
CA ASP A 210 -16.94 -10.29 22.88
C ASP A 210 -18.30 -9.71 22.42
N ALA A 211 -19.31 -10.57 22.33
CA ALA A 211 -20.66 -10.17 21.95
C ALA A 211 -21.45 -9.48 23.08
N ALA A 212 -20.82 -9.23 24.24
CA ALA A 212 -21.47 -8.56 25.35
C ALA A 212 -21.84 -7.12 24.94
N PRO A 213 -23.10 -6.69 25.15
CA PRO A 213 -23.49 -5.32 24.85
C PRO A 213 -22.67 -4.31 25.64
N TYR A 214 -22.17 -3.28 24.96
CA TYR A 214 -21.46 -2.18 25.61
C TYR A 214 -22.42 -1.38 26.50
N SER A 215 -22.23 -1.44 27.82
CA SER A 215 -23.18 -0.88 28.80
C SER A 215 -22.71 0.41 29.47
N SER A 216 -21.67 1.09 28.96
CA SER A 216 -21.09 2.28 29.62
C SER A 216 -21.91 3.58 29.50
N GLY A 217 -23.11 3.52 28.91
CA GLY A 217 -24.05 4.65 28.88
C GLY A 217 -23.69 5.82 27.94
N GLU A 218 -22.60 5.70 27.17
CA GLU A 218 -22.20 6.70 26.18
C GLU A 218 -23.00 6.53 24.88
N LYS A 219 -23.70 7.58 24.45
CA LYS A 219 -24.47 7.55 23.20
C LYS A 219 -23.53 7.43 22.00
N GLY A 220 -23.66 6.33 21.25
CA GLY A 220 -22.92 6.10 20.01
C GLY A 220 -21.60 5.35 20.19
N TYR A 221 -21.15 5.11 21.43
CA TYR A 221 -19.99 4.25 21.68
C TYR A 221 -20.43 2.79 21.77
N SER A 222 -19.76 1.94 21.01
CA SER A 222 -20.07 0.52 20.90
C SER A 222 -18.80 -0.34 20.94
N ASN A 223 -18.99 -1.64 20.75
CA ASN A 223 -17.89 -2.58 20.60
C ASN A 223 -16.99 -2.27 19.39
N TRP A 224 -17.47 -1.51 18.40
CA TRP A 224 -16.67 -1.03 17.28
C TRP A 224 -15.61 -0.02 17.71
N GLU A 225 -16.03 1.03 18.41
CA GLU A 225 -15.13 2.05 18.96
C GLU A 225 -14.17 1.41 19.96
N LEU A 226 -14.70 0.55 20.86
CA LEU A 226 -13.90 -0.15 21.87
C LEU A 226 -12.79 -0.99 21.25
N SER A 227 -13.12 -1.77 20.22
CA SER A 227 -12.14 -2.64 19.56
C SER A 227 -11.04 -1.83 18.85
N SER A 228 -11.41 -0.72 18.21
CA SER A 228 -10.47 0.21 17.55
C SER A 228 -9.57 0.92 18.57
N ASP A 229 -10.13 1.38 19.69
CA ASP A 229 -9.39 2.07 20.75
C ASP A 229 -8.42 1.14 21.46
N ARG A 230 -8.81 -0.11 21.70
CA ARG A 230 -7.93 -1.15 22.28
C ARG A 230 -6.79 -1.52 21.34
N ALA A 231 -7.06 -1.61 20.04
CA ALA A 231 -6.03 -1.79 19.04
C ALA A 231 -5.04 -0.61 19.06
N ASN A 232 -5.53 0.63 19.08
CA ASN A 232 -4.66 1.82 19.17
C ASN A 232 -3.91 1.93 20.51
N ALA A 233 -4.51 1.51 21.63
CA ALA A 233 -3.82 1.42 22.91
C ALA A 233 -2.64 0.45 22.81
N SER A 234 -2.86 -0.70 22.17
CA SER A 234 -1.82 -1.70 21.96
C SER A 234 -0.70 -1.20 21.04
N ARG A 235 -1.05 -0.46 19.98
CA ARG A 235 -0.10 0.23 19.10
C ARG A 235 0.85 1.12 19.89
N ARG A 236 0.31 1.96 20.78
CA ARG A 236 1.11 2.89 21.60
C ARG A 236 2.08 2.15 22.51
N GLU A 237 1.65 1.04 23.12
CA GLU A 237 2.52 0.25 24.01
C GLU A 237 3.60 -0.52 23.25
N LEU A 238 3.31 -1.02 22.04
CA LEU A 238 4.32 -1.61 21.15
C LEU A 238 5.42 -0.60 20.80
N ILE A 239 5.02 0.62 20.41
CA ILE A 239 5.97 1.70 20.09
C ILE A 239 6.74 2.14 21.34
N ALA A 240 6.08 2.23 22.50
CA ALA A 240 6.74 2.52 23.77
C ALA A 240 7.73 1.42 24.19
N GLY A 241 7.54 0.19 23.70
CA GLY A 241 8.48 -0.93 23.81
C GLY A 241 9.67 -0.86 22.85
N GLY A 242 9.71 0.14 21.98
CA GLY A 242 10.77 0.36 21.01
C GLY A 242 10.47 -0.18 19.62
N MET A 243 9.25 -0.67 19.33
CA MET A 243 8.87 -1.01 17.95
C MET A 243 8.95 0.22 17.05
N ASP A 244 9.60 0.08 15.89
CA ASP A 244 9.63 1.15 14.89
C ASP A 244 8.22 1.45 14.38
N GLU A 245 7.79 2.71 14.50
CA GLU A 245 6.46 3.17 14.09
C GLU A 245 6.22 2.96 12.59
N ALA A 246 7.27 3.05 11.75
CA ALA A 246 7.17 2.84 10.32
C ALA A 246 6.79 1.39 9.94
N LYS A 247 6.85 0.46 10.89
CA LYS A 247 6.43 -0.93 10.66
C LYS A 247 4.93 -1.11 10.69
N LEU A 248 4.21 -0.24 11.38
CA LEU A 248 2.76 -0.34 11.43
C LEU A 248 2.18 0.06 10.07
N LEU A 249 1.40 -0.84 9.48
CA LEU A 249 0.69 -0.55 8.24
C LEU A 249 -0.74 -0.11 8.50
N ARG A 250 -1.46 -0.85 9.36
CA ARG A 250 -2.88 -0.58 9.65
C ARG A 250 -3.29 -1.00 11.05
N VAL A 251 -4.34 -0.36 11.54
CA VAL A 251 -5.04 -0.69 12.78
C VAL A 251 -6.51 -0.92 12.47
N VAL A 252 -7.08 -2.03 12.95
CA VAL A 252 -8.44 -2.45 12.62
C VAL A 252 -9.23 -2.76 13.89
N GLY A 253 -10.45 -2.24 14.00
CA GLY A 253 -11.43 -2.66 15.00
C GLY A 253 -12.43 -3.64 14.40
N LEU A 254 -12.48 -4.87 14.93
CA LEU A 254 -13.35 -5.93 14.40
C LEU A 254 -14.57 -6.23 15.29
N SER A 255 -14.73 -5.50 16.40
CA SER A 255 -15.84 -5.69 17.32
C SER A 255 -16.01 -7.18 17.68
N SER A 256 -17.26 -7.67 17.70
CA SER A 256 -17.62 -9.07 17.90
C SER A 256 -17.87 -9.85 16.59
N VAL A 257 -17.41 -9.33 15.43
CA VAL A 257 -17.67 -9.97 14.12
C VAL A 257 -16.81 -11.23 13.92
N SER A 258 -15.60 -11.22 14.48
CA SER A 258 -14.66 -12.34 14.40
C SER A 258 -14.40 -12.90 15.80
N LEU A 259 -15.31 -13.75 16.28
CA LEU A 259 -15.18 -14.46 17.54
C LEU A 259 -14.16 -15.59 17.42
N PHE A 260 -13.36 -15.77 18.48
CA PHE A 260 -12.43 -16.90 18.61
C PHE A 260 -13.19 -18.17 18.99
N ASP A 261 -13.98 -18.09 20.05
CA ASP A 261 -14.96 -19.08 20.46
C ASP A 261 -16.33 -18.68 19.89
N LYS A 262 -16.77 -19.40 18.87
CA LYS A 262 -18.06 -19.18 18.20
C LYS A 262 -19.22 -19.82 18.95
N ASP A 263 -18.93 -20.83 19.78
CA ASP A 263 -19.94 -21.59 20.52
C ASP A 263 -20.37 -20.80 21.77
N ASP A 264 -19.45 -20.06 22.38
CA ASP A 264 -19.74 -19.08 23.44
C ASP A 264 -19.30 -17.65 23.05
N PRO A 265 -20.22 -16.84 22.48
CA PRO A 265 -19.94 -15.45 22.11
C PRO A 265 -19.58 -14.51 23.27
N LEU A 266 -19.87 -14.89 24.52
CA LEU A 266 -19.56 -14.10 25.71
C LEU A 266 -18.25 -14.52 26.37
N ASN A 267 -17.59 -15.57 25.83
CA ASN A 267 -16.36 -16.08 26.37
C ASN A 267 -15.26 -14.97 26.37
N PRO A 268 -14.60 -14.73 27.53
CA PRO A 268 -13.46 -13.81 27.63
C PRO A 268 -12.41 -13.95 26.53
N ILE A 269 -12.16 -15.17 26.03
CA ILE A 269 -11.17 -15.42 24.98
C ILE A 269 -11.45 -14.65 23.67
N ASN A 270 -12.71 -14.24 23.45
CA ASN A 270 -13.11 -13.43 22.30
C ASN A 270 -12.55 -12.01 22.37
N ARG A 271 -12.31 -11.50 23.58
CA ARG A 271 -11.62 -10.21 23.81
C ARG A 271 -10.13 -10.44 23.65
N ARG A 272 -9.58 -10.02 22.51
CA ARG A 272 -8.19 -10.27 22.16
C ARG A 272 -7.62 -9.19 21.27
N ILE A 273 -6.29 -9.08 21.29
CA ILE A 273 -5.52 -8.27 20.35
C ILE A 273 -4.76 -9.22 19.43
N SER A 274 -4.87 -9.00 18.12
CA SER A 274 -4.14 -9.76 17.12
C SER A 274 -3.09 -8.87 16.45
N ILE A 275 -1.84 -9.32 16.46
CA ILE A 275 -0.71 -8.69 15.81
C ILE A 275 -0.30 -9.64 14.67
N ILE A 276 -0.37 -9.17 13.43
CA ILE A 276 0.03 -9.95 12.26
C ILE A 276 1.30 -9.33 11.68
N VAL A 277 2.38 -10.09 11.72
CA VAL A 277 3.61 -9.80 10.97
C VAL A 277 3.40 -10.29 9.55
N MET A 278 3.13 -9.36 8.64
CA MET A 278 2.62 -9.67 7.31
C MET A 278 3.72 -10.22 6.40
N ASN A 279 3.36 -11.21 5.61
CA ASN A 279 4.14 -11.59 4.44
C ASN A 279 4.02 -10.54 3.33
N LYS A 280 4.85 -10.65 2.29
CA LYS A 280 4.90 -9.63 1.24
C LYS A 280 3.59 -9.51 0.46
N GLN A 281 2.87 -10.62 0.30
CA GLN A 281 1.58 -10.63 -0.40
C GLN A 281 0.51 -9.86 0.40
N ALA A 282 0.38 -10.14 1.70
CA ALA A 282 -0.56 -9.46 2.59
C ALA A 282 -0.25 -7.97 2.76
N GLU A 283 1.04 -7.60 2.80
CA GLU A 283 1.46 -6.18 2.79
C GLU A 283 0.96 -5.47 1.52
N LEU A 284 1.14 -6.09 0.35
CA LEU A 284 0.70 -5.51 -0.93
C LEU A 284 -0.82 -5.43 -1.01
N ASP A 285 -1.53 -6.46 -0.57
CA ASP A 285 -2.99 -6.49 -0.61
C ASP A 285 -3.59 -5.42 0.32
N ALA A 286 -3.00 -5.22 1.50
CA ALA A 286 -3.39 -4.13 2.40
C ALA A 286 -3.10 -2.72 1.82
N LEU A 287 -2.03 -2.56 1.04
CA LEU A 287 -1.73 -1.28 0.36
C LEU A 287 -2.64 -1.02 -0.86
N LYS A 288 -3.14 -2.07 -1.51
CA LYS A 288 -4.03 -1.95 -2.67
C LYS A 288 -5.46 -1.59 -2.30
N ASP A 289 -5.95 -2.10 -1.16
CA ASP A 289 -7.28 -1.78 -0.65
C ASP A 289 -7.47 -0.25 -0.49
N ASP A 290 -6.39 0.48 -0.18
CA ASP A 290 -6.36 1.94 -0.09
C ASP A 290 -6.11 2.65 -1.45
N GLY A 291 -5.61 1.93 -2.47
CA GLY A 291 -5.02 2.51 -3.69
C GLY A 291 -5.73 2.22 -5.02
N GLU A 292 -6.66 1.27 -5.10
CA GLU A 292 -7.37 0.89 -6.34
C GLU A 292 -8.85 1.30 -6.36
N ALA A 293 -9.14 2.50 -5.87
CA ALA A 293 -10.33 3.26 -6.26
C ALA A 293 -9.95 4.44 -7.18
N GLU A 294 -9.11 4.21 -8.20
CA GLU A 294 -9.17 5.06 -9.39
C GLU A 294 -10.54 4.85 -10.02
N LEU A 295 -11.46 5.75 -9.66
CA LEU A 295 -12.81 5.89 -10.19
C LEU A 295 -12.87 5.46 -11.66
N GLN A 296 -13.45 4.29 -11.93
CA GLN A 296 -14.12 3.99 -13.20
C GLN A 296 -15.33 4.94 -13.33
N SER A 297 -15.10 6.24 -13.45
CA SER A 297 -16.14 7.26 -13.67
C SER A 297 -16.07 7.89 -15.06
N ASN A 298 -15.08 7.51 -15.88
CA ASN A 298 -14.95 8.03 -17.25
C ASN A 298 -15.57 7.13 -18.33
N ALA A 299 -16.27 6.05 -17.97
CA ALA A 299 -16.99 5.20 -18.94
C ALA A 299 -18.50 5.52 -19.04
N ASP A 300 -19.12 6.11 -18.02
CA ASP A 300 -20.57 6.31 -18.00
C ASP A 300 -21.03 7.68 -18.51
N HIS A 301 -20.15 8.67 -18.63
CA HIS A 301 -20.51 9.96 -19.22
C HIS A 301 -20.72 9.91 -20.74
N ALA A 302 -20.12 8.95 -21.45
CA ALA A 302 -20.32 8.78 -22.89
C ALA A 302 -21.61 8.04 -23.27
N ALA A 303 -22.26 7.37 -22.30
CA ALA A 303 -23.47 6.59 -22.54
C ALA A 303 -24.76 7.43 -22.42
N MET A 304 -24.74 8.55 -21.69
CA MET A 304 -25.93 9.42 -21.54
C MET A 304 -26.11 10.42 -22.70
N ASP A 305 -25.05 10.84 -23.37
CA ASP A 305 -25.15 11.79 -24.51
C ASP A 305 -25.68 11.14 -25.79
N ASN A 306 -25.63 9.81 -25.91
CA ASN A 306 -26.09 9.09 -27.10
C ASN A 306 -27.60 8.75 -27.07
N VAL A 307 -28.29 9.01 -25.96
CA VAL A 307 -29.74 8.84 -25.83
C VAL A 307 -30.50 10.13 -26.19
N LEU A 308 -29.86 11.29 -26.06
CA LEU A 308 -30.49 12.59 -26.34
C LEU A 308 -30.43 13.04 -27.80
N ASN A 309 -29.71 12.32 -28.67
CA ASN A 309 -29.55 12.69 -30.10
C ASN A 309 -30.27 11.76 -31.09
N LYS A 310 -31.21 10.93 -30.61
CA LYS A 310 -32.07 10.06 -31.45
C LYS A 310 -33.53 10.51 -31.51
N SER A 311 -33.83 11.72 -31.07
CA SER A 311 -35.15 12.33 -31.17
C SER A 311 -35.11 13.64 -31.96
N ASN A 312 -34.75 13.55 -33.24
CA ASN A 312 -35.10 14.51 -34.30
C ASN A 312 -35.28 13.75 -35.61
#